data_AF-A0A062Y2S1-F1
#
_entry.id   AF-A0A062Y2S1-F1
#
_cell.length_a   1.000
_cell.length_b   1.000
_cell.length_c   1.000
_cell.angle_alpha   90.00
_cell.angle_beta   90.00
_cell.angle_gamma   90.00
#
_symmetry.space_group_name_H-M   'P 1'
#
loop_
_entity.id
_entity.type
_entity.pdbx_description
1 polymer ?
#
loop_
_entity_poly.entity_id
_entity_poly.type
_entity_poly.pdbx_seq_one_letter_code
_entity_poly.pdbx_strand_id
1 'polypeptide(L)'
;MKRLLVALTTLILSVSVAHAVYVVYLKNGKRVVAREKYQVKGKLAIITLKNGSVVSVPLDQVNVEKTEKINSLGLGDAELLALGEEGPPPPTPTPTPAMTTIGKLRGELAKPTGEAAKPTPTPGITLSDRPFKDKGVDRAFQEGLERYHLYLYRTSQGTRPEYFYVEVQVNEKEVPKALEAICMTYHLLVQSAPDRAPERVELRLLNEAGREAGLFRIGPEQAAELAGGKITPDEFFLKYVLF
;
A
#
# COMPACT_ATOMS: atom_id res chain seq x y z
N MET A 1 48.37 34.30 34.25
CA MET A 1 49.51 33.67 33.53
C MET A 1 49.48 32.19 33.89
N LYS A 2 49.21 31.21 33.03
CA LYS A 2 49.46 31.06 31.59
C LYS A 2 48.58 29.87 31.15
N ARG A 3 47.88 30.06 30.03
CA ARG A 3 47.63 29.02 29.00
C ARG A 3 46.61 27.94 29.42
N LEU A 4 45.34 28.02 29.04
CA LEU A 4 44.85 28.13 27.65
C LEU A 4 45.52 27.06 26.79
N LEU A 5 45.29 25.77 27.09
CA LEU A 5 45.60 24.66 26.17
C LEU A 5 45.01 23.29 26.55
N VAL A 6 43.71 23.14 26.84
CA VAL A 6 43.05 21.85 26.54
C VAL A 6 41.61 22.14 26.12
N ALA A 7 41.47 22.85 25.02
CA ALA A 7 40.31 22.65 24.16
C ALA A 7 40.47 21.28 23.50
N LEU A 8 39.34 20.65 23.19
CA LEU A 8 39.19 19.83 22.00
C LEU A 8 39.89 18.46 22.00
N THR A 9 39.26 17.41 22.55
CA THR A 9 39.18 16.07 21.90
C THR A 9 38.40 15.08 22.77
N THR A 10 37.09 15.24 22.84
CA THR A 10 36.21 14.07 22.97
C THR A 10 34.92 14.37 22.22
N LEU A 11 35.11 14.70 20.94
CA LEU A 11 34.12 14.49 19.89
C LEU A 11 33.87 12.98 19.87
N ILE A 12 32.95 12.51 20.71
CA ILE A 12 32.40 11.18 20.59
C ILE A 12 31.75 11.16 19.22
N LEU A 13 32.41 10.47 18.29
CA LEU A 13 31.93 10.08 16.98
C LEU A 13 30.48 9.64 17.11
N SER A 14 29.55 10.55 16.76
CA SER A 14 28.32 10.14 16.12
C SER A 14 28.75 9.50 14.80
N VAL A 15 28.96 8.19 14.84
CA VAL A 15 28.98 7.36 13.63
C VAL A 15 27.58 7.56 13.04
N SER A 16 27.44 8.54 12.15
CA SER A 16 26.35 8.57 11.20
C SER A 16 26.46 7.25 10.47
N VAL A 17 25.59 6.31 10.85
CA VAL A 17 25.27 5.17 10.02
C VAL A 17 24.70 5.79 8.76
N ALA A 18 25.56 6.03 7.77
CA ALA A 18 25.14 6.23 6.41
C ALA A 18 24.34 4.98 6.10
N HIS A 19 23.01 5.12 6.08
CA HIS A 19 22.10 4.04 5.76
C HIS A 19 22.29 3.78 4.27
N ALA A 20 23.35 3.05 3.93
CA ALA A 20 23.66 2.65 2.57
C ALA A 20 22.42 1.93 2.03
N VAL A 21 21.73 2.62 1.12
CA VAL A 21 20.51 2.15 0.50
C VAL A 21 20.89 1.01 -0.43
N TYR A 22 20.53 -0.23 -0.07
CA TYR A 22 20.85 -1.39 -0.90
C TYR A 22 19.79 -1.54 -1.99
N VAL A 23 20.17 -1.54 -3.26
CA VAL A 23 19.21 -1.62 -4.37
C VAL A 23 19.31 -2.98 -5.07
N VAL A 24 18.22 -3.73 -5.09
CA VAL A 24 18.13 -5.00 -5.82
C VAL A 24 17.56 -4.75 -7.20
N TYR A 25 18.30 -5.11 -8.25
CA TYR A 25 17.80 -5.10 -9.63
C TYR A 25 17.25 -6.47 -10.00
N LEU A 26 16.06 -6.45 -10.58
CA LEU A 26 15.43 -7.61 -11.18
C LEU A 26 15.75 -7.66 -12.67
N LYS A 27 15.78 -8.87 -13.26
CA LYS A 27 16.04 -9.08 -14.69
C LYS A 27 15.00 -8.44 -15.60
N ASN A 28 13.79 -8.20 -15.08
CA ASN A 28 12.73 -7.46 -15.76
C ASN A 28 12.95 -5.92 -15.75
N GLY A 29 14.11 -5.45 -15.27
CA GLY A 29 14.48 -4.04 -15.23
C GLY A 29 14.02 -3.30 -13.97
N LYS A 30 13.17 -3.91 -13.14
CA LYS A 30 12.64 -3.29 -11.91
C LYS A 30 13.68 -3.21 -10.81
N ARG A 31 13.56 -2.19 -9.95
CA ARG A 31 14.44 -1.94 -8.81
C ARG A 31 13.63 -2.11 -7.52
N VAL A 32 14.24 -2.72 -6.51
CA VAL A 32 13.65 -2.89 -5.18
C VAL A 32 14.63 -2.32 -4.17
N VAL A 33 14.19 -1.32 -3.41
CA VAL A 33 15.02 -0.67 -2.40
C VAL A 33 14.98 -1.45 -1.09
N ALA A 34 16.10 -2.07 -0.76
CA ALA A 34 16.33 -2.86 0.42
C ALA A 34 17.08 -2.07 1.51
N ARG A 35 16.81 -2.45 2.75
CA ARG A 35 17.55 -2.00 3.93
C ARG A 35 18.95 -2.59 3.99
N GLU A 36 19.08 -3.81 3.50
CA GLU A 36 20.29 -4.62 3.58
C GLU A 36 20.37 -5.59 2.39
N LYS A 37 21.52 -6.27 2.26
CA LYS A 37 21.72 -7.28 1.24
C LYS A 37 20.72 -8.43 1.41
N TYR A 38 20.08 -8.81 0.30
CA TYR A 38 19.10 -9.90 0.30
C TYR A 38 19.75 -11.23 0.71
N GLN A 39 18.99 -12.07 1.41
CA GLN A 39 19.42 -13.40 1.84
C GLN A 39 18.93 -14.45 0.86
N VAL A 40 19.79 -15.38 0.45
CA VAL A 40 19.39 -16.49 -0.42
C VAL A 40 18.92 -17.66 0.44
N LYS A 41 17.64 -18.05 0.30
CA LYS A 41 17.07 -19.25 0.90
C LYS A 41 16.56 -20.18 -0.20
N GLY A 42 17.37 -21.19 -0.53
CA GLY A 42 17.07 -22.12 -1.62
C GLY A 42 17.03 -21.42 -2.97
N LYS A 43 15.87 -21.42 -3.63
CA LYS A 43 15.65 -20.75 -4.94
C LYS A 43 15.11 -19.32 -4.82
N LEU A 44 14.99 -18.78 -3.61
CA LEU A 44 14.41 -17.46 -3.35
C LEU A 44 15.45 -16.50 -2.76
N ALA A 45 15.40 -15.25 -3.19
CA ALA A 45 16.04 -14.10 -2.59
C ALA A 45 15.04 -13.41 -1.64
N ILE A 46 15.39 -13.37 -0.37
CA ILE A 46 14.64 -12.74 0.71
C ILE A 46 15.19 -11.32 0.90
N ILE A 47 14.39 -10.32 0.54
CA ILE A 47 14.76 -8.92 0.51
C ILE A 47 14.09 -8.20 1.69
N THR A 48 14.88 -7.69 2.62
CA THR A 48 14.39 -6.81 3.69
C THR A 48 14.31 -5.39 3.14
N LEU A 49 13.11 -4.85 2.98
CA LEU A 49 12.87 -3.49 2.51
C LEU A 49 13.24 -2.46 3.58
N LYS A 50 13.40 -1.19 3.17
CA LYS A 50 13.69 -0.07 4.10
C LYS A 50 12.69 0.03 5.26
N ASN A 51 11.42 -0.26 5.01
CA ASN A 51 10.35 -0.25 6.01
C ASN A 51 10.39 -1.48 6.96
N GLY A 52 11.36 -2.38 6.82
CA GLY A 52 11.48 -3.61 7.62
C GLY A 52 10.61 -4.76 7.14
N SER A 53 9.76 -4.57 6.13
CA SER A 53 9.00 -5.65 5.50
C SER A 53 9.93 -6.57 4.71
N VAL A 54 9.57 -7.86 4.66
CA VAL A 54 10.38 -8.87 3.97
C VAL A 54 9.63 -9.33 2.72
N VAL A 55 10.27 -9.21 1.56
CA VAL A 55 9.74 -9.66 0.27
C VAL A 55 10.56 -10.85 -0.22
N SER A 56 9.89 -11.87 -0.75
CA SER A 56 10.57 -13.01 -1.36
C SER A 56 10.45 -12.92 -2.88
N VAL A 57 11.59 -12.91 -3.58
CA VAL A 57 11.65 -12.91 -5.05
C VAL A 57 12.42 -14.14 -5.52
N PRO A 58 12.02 -14.83 -6.61
CA PRO A 58 12.83 -15.89 -7.18
C PRO A 58 14.25 -15.42 -7.53
N LEU A 59 15.27 -16.18 -7.10
CA LEU A 59 16.68 -15.80 -7.27
C LEU A 59 17.07 -15.67 -8.75
N ASP A 60 16.44 -16.47 -9.61
CA ASP A 60 16.60 -16.43 -11.06
C ASP A 60 16.05 -15.16 -11.70
N GLN A 61 15.16 -14.44 -11.02
CA GLN A 61 14.63 -13.14 -11.44
C GLN A 61 15.49 -11.98 -10.92
N VAL A 62 16.44 -12.21 -10.02
CA VAL A 62 17.38 -11.20 -9.57
C VAL A 62 18.52 -11.09 -10.58
N ASN A 63 18.82 -9.87 -11.02
CA ASN A 63 20.03 -9.56 -11.77
C ASN A 63 21.17 -9.32 -10.78
N VAL A 64 21.81 -10.42 -10.35
CA VAL A 64 22.86 -10.41 -9.33
C VAL A 64 24.04 -9.54 -9.76
N GLU A 65 24.49 -9.66 -11.01
CA GLU A 65 25.62 -8.89 -11.54
C GLU A 65 25.36 -7.37 -11.51
N LYS A 66 24.18 -6.94 -11.96
CA LYS A 66 23.80 -5.52 -11.94
C LYS A 66 23.59 -5.00 -10.53
N THR A 67 23.01 -5.82 -9.66
CA THR A 67 22.80 -5.51 -8.24
C THR A 67 24.13 -5.30 -7.52
N GLU A 68 25.07 -6.24 -7.61
CA GLU A 68 26.38 -6.11 -6.96
C GLU A 68 27.21 -4.97 -7.56
N LYS A 69 27.15 -4.77 -8.89
CA LYS A 69 27.85 -3.66 -9.55
C LYS A 69 27.40 -2.28 -9.06
N ILE A 70 26.09 -2.06 -8.89
CA ILE A 70 25.59 -0.75 -8.43
C ILE A 70 25.87 -0.54 -6.94
N ASN A 71 25.70 -1.58 -6.11
CA ASN A 71 25.93 -1.45 -4.67
C ASN A 71 27.43 -1.39 -4.30
N SER A 72 28.32 -2.01 -5.08
CA SER A 72 29.78 -1.92 -4.88
C SER A 72 30.36 -0.54 -5.21
N LEU A 73 29.67 0.24 -6.04
CA LEU A 73 30.06 1.63 -6.35
C LEU A 73 29.65 2.63 -5.26
N GLY A 74 28.94 2.19 -4.21
CA GLY A 74 28.49 3.08 -3.12
C GLY A 74 27.46 4.13 -3.57
N LEU A 75 26.87 3.96 -4.76
CA LEU A 75 25.98 4.92 -5.43
C LEU A 75 24.54 4.88 -4.91
N GLY A 76 24.34 4.50 -3.65
CA GLY A 76 23.01 4.39 -3.04
C GLY A 76 22.21 5.71 -3.08
N ASP A 77 22.91 6.86 -3.08
CA ASP A 77 22.29 8.20 -3.06
C ASP A 77 22.40 8.98 -4.38
N ALA A 78 23.31 8.64 -5.30
CA ALA A 78 23.63 9.52 -6.44
C ALA A 78 22.71 9.37 -7.66
N GLU A 79 21.95 8.28 -7.79
CA GLU A 79 21.06 8.05 -8.93
C GLU A 79 19.56 8.25 -8.58
N LEU A 80 19.22 8.56 -7.32
CA LEU A 80 17.84 8.78 -6.87
C LEU A 80 17.27 10.14 -7.31
N LEU A 81 18.10 11.07 -7.81
CA LEU A 81 17.68 12.39 -8.29
C LEU A 81 17.51 12.49 -9.81
N ALA A 82 17.78 11.43 -10.58
CA ALA A 82 17.85 11.55 -12.04
C ALA A 82 16.73 10.85 -12.83
N LEU A 83 16.22 9.67 -12.46
CA LEU A 83 15.22 8.98 -13.30
C LEU A 83 14.34 7.97 -12.55
N GLY A 84 13.04 8.27 -12.46
CA GLY A 84 11.91 7.44 -12.95
C GLY A 84 11.64 6.04 -12.35
N GLU A 85 10.46 5.96 -11.71
CA GLU A 85 9.47 4.85 -11.63
C GLU A 85 9.88 3.45 -11.12
N GLU A 86 9.35 3.09 -9.94
CA GLU A 86 9.30 1.73 -9.40
C GLU A 86 8.10 0.94 -9.98
N GLY A 87 8.38 -0.10 -10.75
CA GLY A 87 7.35 -1.02 -11.27
C GLY A 87 6.95 -2.11 -10.26
N PRO A 88 5.75 -2.71 -10.39
CA PRO A 88 5.18 -3.64 -9.42
C PRO A 88 5.89 -5.01 -9.34
N PRO A 89 5.85 -5.73 -8.20
CA PRO A 89 6.57 -6.98 -8.04
C PRO A 89 6.07 -8.10 -8.98
N PRO A 90 6.95 -9.03 -9.42
CA PRO A 90 6.56 -10.18 -10.24
C PRO A 90 5.76 -11.22 -9.45
N PRO A 91 4.74 -11.87 -10.05
CA PRO A 91 3.90 -12.86 -9.38
C PRO A 91 4.65 -14.18 -9.13
N THR A 92 4.43 -14.77 -7.95
CA THR A 92 4.94 -16.10 -7.58
C THR A 92 3.76 -17.11 -7.62
N PRO A 93 3.88 -18.28 -8.27
CA PRO A 93 2.79 -19.28 -8.31
C PRO A 93 2.80 -20.28 -7.14
N THR A 94 1.59 -20.81 -6.83
CA THR A 94 1.28 -22.13 -6.18
C THR A 94 1.22 -22.16 -4.63
N PRO A 95 0.45 -23.04 -3.93
CA PRO A 95 -0.75 -23.88 -4.21
C PRO A 95 -1.99 -23.58 -3.33
N THR A 96 -3.16 -24.12 -3.70
CA THR A 96 -4.47 -24.00 -3.00
C THR A 96 -4.59 -24.91 -1.76
N PRO A 97 -4.99 -24.41 -0.56
CA PRO A 97 -5.53 -25.24 0.52
C PRO A 97 -7.06 -25.16 0.65
N ALA A 98 -7.65 -26.25 1.15
CA ALA A 98 -9.06 -26.60 1.09
C ALA A 98 -10.02 -25.84 2.03
N MET A 99 -11.26 -25.69 1.57
CA MET A 99 -12.43 -25.11 2.25
C MET A 99 -12.93 -25.98 3.41
N THR A 100 -12.41 -25.82 4.63
CA THR A 100 -13.01 -26.50 5.82
C THR A 100 -13.13 -25.65 7.08
N THR A 101 -12.81 -24.35 7.06
CA THR A 101 -12.85 -23.51 8.28
C THR A 101 -13.95 -22.43 8.29
N ILE A 102 -14.92 -22.45 7.36
CA ILE A 102 -16.09 -21.52 7.37
C ILE A 102 -17.37 -22.19 7.90
N GLY A 103 -17.31 -23.46 8.33
CA GLY A 103 -18.48 -24.19 8.83
C GLY A 103 -18.82 -23.99 10.31
N LYS A 104 -18.00 -23.30 11.12
CA LYS A 104 -18.11 -23.32 12.60
C LYS A 104 -18.56 -22.02 13.27
N LEU A 105 -18.92 -20.98 12.51
CA LEU A 105 -19.50 -19.74 13.07
C LEU A 105 -21.01 -19.57 12.80
N ARG A 106 -21.65 -20.60 12.23
CA ARG A 106 -23.07 -20.56 11.81
C ARG A 106 -24.05 -21.10 12.87
N GLY A 107 -23.67 -21.06 14.14
CA GLY A 107 -24.36 -21.79 15.21
C GLY A 107 -25.28 -20.98 16.11
N GLU A 108 -25.04 -19.70 16.33
CA GLU A 108 -25.83 -18.92 17.30
C GLU A 108 -26.08 -17.52 16.75
N LEU A 109 -27.31 -17.03 16.92
CA LEU A 109 -27.91 -15.81 16.33
C LEU A 109 -28.59 -16.02 14.97
N ALA A 110 -29.44 -17.04 14.88
CA ALA A 110 -30.55 -17.07 13.94
C ALA A 110 -31.87 -16.84 14.68
N LYS A 111 -32.46 -15.65 14.52
CA LYS A 111 -33.92 -15.40 14.30
C LYS A 111 -34.23 -13.89 14.17
N PRO A 112 -35.31 -13.50 13.47
CA PRO A 112 -35.18 -12.86 12.16
C PRO A 112 -35.92 -11.52 12.09
N THR A 113 -35.27 -10.46 11.60
CA THR A 113 -35.99 -9.26 11.17
C THR A 113 -35.23 -8.55 10.06
N GLY A 114 -35.93 -8.27 8.97
CA GLY A 114 -35.42 -7.51 7.85
C GLY A 114 -34.81 -8.41 6.78
N GLU A 115 -35.45 -8.42 5.63
CA GLU A 115 -34.98 -9.03 4.39
C GLU A 115 -33.62 -8.42 4.03
N ALA A 116 -32.55 -8.99 4.57
CA ALA A 116 -31.19 -8.66 4.17
C ALA A 116 -31.09 -9.01 2.68
N ALA A 117 -30.93 -7.98 1.86
CA ALA A 117 -30.73 -8.11 0.43
C ALA A 117 -29.69 -9.21 0.18
N LYS A 118 -30.11 -10.22 -0.57
CA LYS A 118 -29.24 -11.29 -1.07
C LYS A 118 -28.04 -10.61 -1.76
N PRO A 119 -26.78 -10.91 -1.38
CA PRO A 119 -25.63 -10.25 -1.99
C PRO A 119 -25.69 -10.50 -3.50
N THR A 120 -25.84 -9.42 -4.26
CA THR A 120 -25.70 -9.46 -5.70
C THR A 120 -24.20 -9.49 -5.95
N PRO A 121 -23.65 -10.52 -6.61
CA PRO A 121 -22.23 -10.56 -6.93
C PRO A 121 -21.89 -9.30 -7.71
N THR A 122 -21.05 -8.41 -7.16
CA THR A 122 -20.72 -7.15 -7.82
C THR A 122 -19.64 -7.41 -8.88
N PRO A 123 -19.95 -7.38 -10.20
CA PRO A 123 -18.96 -7.65 -11.22
C PRO A 123 -18.08 -6.41 -11.47
N GLY A 124 -16.77 -6.60 -11.59
CA GLY A 124 -15.92 -5.76 -12.46
C GLY A 124 -15.17 -4.58 -11.86
N ILE A 125 -15.17 -4.38 -10.54
CA ILE A 125 -14.29 -3.35 -9.93
C ILE A 125 -12.85 -3.89 -9.89
N THR A 126 -12.06 -3.54 -10.89
CA THR A 126 -10.66 -3.96 -11.03
C THR A 126 -9.79 -2.79 -11.46
N LEU A 127 -8.48 -2.92 -11.19
CA LEU A 127 -7.49 -1.98 -11.68
C LEU A 127 -7.61 -1.80 -13.21
N SER A 128 -7.67 -0.55 -13.65
CA SER A 128 -7.67 -0.16 -15.06
C SER A 128 -6.29 0.33 -15.47
N ASP A 129 -5.91 0.14 -16.73
CA ASP A 129 -4.69 0.73 -17.30
C ASP A 129 -4.83 2.23 -17.58
N ARG A 130 -6.04 2.79 -17.43
CA ARG A 130 -6.30 4.21 -17.66
C ARG A 130 -6.17 5.00 -16.37
N PRO A 131 -5.36 6.06 -16.32
CA PRO A 131 -5.33 6.96 -15.17
C PRO A 131 -6.65 7.74 -15.07
N PHE A 132 -6.98 8.20 -13.86
CA PHE A 132 -8.13 9.07 -13.67
C PHE A 132 -7.92 10.43 -14.36
N LYS A 133 -9.00 11.04 -14.85
CA LYS A 133 -8.96 12.25 -15.68
C LYS A 133 -8.31 13.46 -14.99
N ASP A 134 -8.47 13.60 -13.68
CA ASP A 134 -7.92 14.71 -12.91
C ASP A 134 -6.72 14.25 -12.07
N LYS A 135 -5.52 14.72 -12.43
CA LYS A 135 -4.26 14.41 -11.73
C LYS A 135 -4.19 14.96 -10.30
N GLY A 136 -4.93 16.02 -9.98
CA GLY A 136 -4.96 16.54 -8.62
C GLY A 136 -5.81 15.70 -7.67
N VAL A 137 -6.81 14.98 -8.18
CA VAL A 137 -7.52 13.95 -7.40
C VAL A 137 -6.56 12.81 -7.08
N ASP A 138 -5.85 12.33 -8.09
CA ASP A 138 -4.85 11.28 -7.94
C ASP A 138 -3.79 11.63 -6.87
N ARG A 139 -3.21 12.83 -6.98
CA ARG A 139 -2.27 13.36 -5.98
C ARG A 139 -2.88 13.51 -4.57
N ALA A 140 -4.14 13.96 -4.46
CA ALA A 140 -4.78 14.11 -3.16
C ALA A 140 -4.93 12.76 -2.43
N PHE A 141 -5.32 11.70 -3.16
CA PHE A 141 -5.38 10.35 -2.62
C PHE A 141 -4.00 9.76 -2.33
N GLN A 142 -2.99 10.10 -3.15
CA GLN A 142 -1.60 9.74 -2.89
C GLN A 142 -1.13 10.32 -1.55
N GLU A 143 -1.22 11.64 -1.38
CA GLU A 143 -0.82 12.34 -0.15
C GLU A 143 -1.66 11.88 1.05
N GLY A 144 -2.94 11.58 0.83
CA GLY A 144 -3.85 11.04 1.83
C GLY A 144 -3.41 9.67 2.35
N LEU A 145 -3.09 8.72 1.47
CA LEU A 145 -2.62 7.39 1.85
C LEU A 145 -1.23 7.43 2.50
N GLU A 146 -0.31 8.23 1.96
CA GLU A 146 1.04 8.37 2.48
C GLU A 146 1.06 8.97 3.91
N ARG A 147 0.14 9.90 4.22
CA ARG A 147 -0.04 10.46 5.58
C ARG A 147 -0.41 9.39 6.60
N TYR A 148 -1.12 8.35 6.17
CA TYR A 148 -1.50 7.19 7.00
C TYR A 148 -0.46 6.06 6.94
N HIS A 149 0.69 6.31 6.30
CA HIS A 149 1.76 5.33 6.08
C HIS A 149 1.31 4.11 5.25
N LEU A 150 0.34 4.30 4.35
CA LEU A 150 -0.10 3.29 3.40
C LEU A 150 0.61 3.54 2.06
N TYR A 151 1.65 2.76 1.78
CA TYR A 151 2.52 2.96 0.60
C TYR A 151 2.29 1.94 -0.52
N LEU A 152 1.61 0.83 -0.22
CA LEU A 152 1.32 -0.22 -1.18
C LEU A 152 -0.05 0.00 -1.79
N TYR A 153 -0.16 0.98 -2.68
CA TYR A 153 -1.40 1.28 -3.37
C TYR A 153 -1.21 1.46 -4.86
N ARG A 154 -2.33 1.40 -5.58
CA ARG A 154 -2.44 1.77 -6.99
C ARG A 154 -3.72 2.56 -7.19
N THR A 155 -3.67 3.52 -8.09
CA THR A 155 -4.81 4.34 -8.46
C THR A 155 -5.05 4.23 -9.96
N SER A 156 -6.32 4.34 -10.36
CA SER A 156 -6.70 4.40 -11.77
C SER A 156 -8.10 5.00 -11.92
N GLN A 157 -8.57 5.09 -13.15
CA GLN A 157 -9.98 5.28 -13.41
C GLN A 157 -10.77 4.05 -12.97
N GLY A 158 -11.90 4.26 -12.28
CA GLY A 158 -12.80 3.18 -11.89
C GLY A 158 -13.64 2.63 -13.04
N THR A 159 -14.65 1.85 -12.66
CA THR A 159 -15.59 1.21 -13.60
C THR A 159 -16.36 2.21 -14.46
N ARG A 160 -16.46 3.48 -14.02
CA ARG A 160 -16.98 4.61 -14.77
C ARG A 160 -15.93 5.73 -14.86
N PRO A 161 -15.92 6.56 -15.92
CA PRO A 161 -15.01 7.70 -16.04
C PRO A 161 -15.10 8.73 -14.90
N GLU A 162 -16.24 8.78 -14.20
CA GLU A 162 -16.51 9.64 -13.05
C GLU A 162 -16.04 9.03 -11.73
N TYR A 163 -15.66 7.75 -11.72
CA TYR A 163 -15.27 7.03 -10.52
C TYR A 163 -13.74 6.97 -10.41
N PHE A 164 -13.25 7.18 -9.20
CA PHE A 164 -11.84 7.03 -8.88
C PHE A 164 -11.60 5.66 -8.26
N TYR A 165 -10.61 4.92 -8.76
CA TYR A 165 -10.28 3.60 -8.23
C TYR A 165 -9.00 3.65 -7.39
N VAL A 166 -9.04 2.98 -6.25
CA VAL A 166 -7.89 2.78 -5.37
C VAL A 166 -7.81 1.31 -4.97
N GLU A 167 -6.67 0.69 -5.21
CA GLU A 167 -6.30 -0.60 -4.64
C GLU A 167 -5.26 -0.36 -3.55
N VAL A 168 -5.45 -0.93 -2.36
CA VAL A 168 -4.51 -0.80 -1.24
C VAL A 168 -4.22 -2.18 -0.68
N GLN A 169 -2.95 -2.54 -0.56
CA GLN A 169 -2.52 -3.73 0.15
C GLN A 169 -2.37 -3.41 1.64
N VAL A 170 -3.06 -4.18 2.47
CA VAL A 170 -3.22 -3.96 3.91
C VAL A 170 -3.07 -5.28 4.69
N ASN A 171 -2.58 -5.20 5.91
CA ASN A 171 -2.84 -6.25 6.91
C ASN A 171 -4.15 -5.96 7.67
N GLU A 172 -4.57 -6.89 8.53
CA GLU A 172 -5.81 -6.77 9.31
C GLU A 172 -5.86 -5.48 10.16
N LYS A 173 -4.72 -5.04 10.70
CA LYS A 173 -4.62 -3.83 11.53
C LYS A 173 -4.63 -2.54 10.71
N GLU A 174 -4.41 -2.63 9.40
CA GLU A 174 -4.38 -1.51 8.47
C GLU A 174 -5.72 -1.30 7.75
N VAL A 175 -6.64 -2.27 7.79
CA VAL A 175 -7.98 -2.13 7.21
C VAL A 175 -8.70 -0.87 7.74
N PRO A 176 -8.78 -0.63 9.07
CA PRO A 176 -9.40 0.59 9.60
C PRO A 176 -8.72 1.86 9.10
N LYS A 177 -7.37 1.87 9.07
CA LYS A 177 -6.56 3.02 8.62
C LYS A 177 -6.79 3.34 7.15
N ALA A 178 -6.93 2.32 6.30
CA ALA A 178 -7.20 2.51 4.88
C ALA A 178 -8.59 3.10 4.65
N LEU A 179 -9.60 2.64 5.38
CA LEU A 179 -10.94 3.23 5.33
C LEU A 179 -10.94 4.69 5.79
N GLU A 180 -10.23 5.00 6.88
CA GLU A 180 -10.04 6.37 7.36
C GLU A 180 -9.35 7.25 6.33
N ALA A 181 -8.20 6.82 5.81
CA ALA A 181 -7.43 7.57 4.83
C ALA A 181 -8.27 7.92 3.59
N ILE A 182 -8.99 6.93 3.06
CA ILE A 182 -9.83 7.11 1.86
C ILE A 182 -11.01 8.04 2.14
N CYS A 183 -11.76 7.80 3.22
CA CYS A 183 -12.95 8.60 3.53
C CYS A 183 -12.59 10.04 3.92
N MET A 184 -11.53 10.25 4.71
CA MET A 184 -11.10 11.59 5.10
C MET A 184 -10.59 12.39 3.90
N THR A 185 -9.78 11.77 3.03
CA THR A 185 -9.32 12.42 1.81
C THR A 185 -10.49 12.77 0.89
N TYR A 186 -11.40 11.82 0.68
CA TYR A 186 -12.54 12.04 -0.20
C TYR A 186 -13.47 13.13 0.36
N HIS A 187 -13.75 13.10 1.67
CA HIS A 187 -14.56 14.11 2.33
C HIS A 187 -13.95 15.51 2.20
N LEU A 188 -12.64 15.63 2.44
CA LEU A 188 -11.92 16.90 2.28
C LEU A 188 -11.95 17.41 0.84
N LEU A 189 -11.80 16.51 -0.14
CA LEU A 189 -11.85 16.86 -1.56
C LEU A 189 -13.23 17.37 -1.97
N VAL A 190 -14.30 16.73 -1.50
CA VAL A 190 -15.69 17.19 -1.72
C VAL A 190 -15.93 18.57 -1.11
N GLN A 191 -15.35 18.86 0.07
CA GLN A 191 -15.49 20.17 0.72
C GLN A 191 -14.66 21.28 0.07
N SER A 192 -13.43 20.98 -0.34
CA SER A 192 -12.47 21.98 -0.81
C SER A 192 -12.51 22.21 -2.33
N ALA A 193 -12.91 21.20 -3.11
CA ALA A 193 -12.96 21.24 -4.57
C ALA A 193 -14.08 20.35 -5.13
N PRO A 194 -15.36 20.69 -4.87
CA PRO A 194 -16.50 19.84 -5.25
C PRO A 194 -16.56 19.54 -6.75
N ASP A 195 -16.22 20.50 -7.61
CA ASP A 195 -16.24 20.32 -9.07
C ASP A 195 -15.20 19.31 -9.60
N ARG A 196 -14.21 18.98 -8.77
CA ARG A 196 -13.13 18.04 -9.10
C ARG A 196 -13.31 16.69 -8.44
N ALA A 197 -14.14 16.61 -7.40
CA ALA A 197 -14.34 15.37 -6.66
C ALA A 197 -14.93 14.29 -7.58
N PRO A 198 -14.44 13.04 -7.52
CA PRO A 198 -15.07 11.94 -8.23
C PRO A 198 -16.49 11.72 -7.69
N GLU A 199 -17.38 11.13 -8.48
CA GLU A 199 -18.75 10.83 -8.03
C GLU A 199 -18.74 9.71 -6.98
N ARG A 200 -17.83 8.74 -7.16
CA ARG A 200 -17.60 7.62 -6.23
C ARG A 200 -16.11 7.27 -6.18
N VAL A 201 -15.69 6.77 -5.04
CA VAL A 201 -14.39 6.11 -4.87
C VAL A 201 -14.63 4.61 -4.77
N GLU A 202 -14.03 3.86 -5.68
CA GLU A 202 -14.00 2.40 -5.68
C GLU A 202 -12.73 1.94 -4.99
N LEU A 203 -12.87 1.42 -3.78
CA LEU A 203 -11.76 0.96 -2.96
C LEU A 203 -11.71 -0.57 -2.98
N ARG A 204 -10.55 -1.11 -3.32
CA ARG A 204 -10.24 -2.53 -3.18
C ARG A 204 -9.12 -2.72 -2.18
N LEU A 205 -9.39 -3.46 -1.12
CA LEU A 205 -8.40 -3.86 -0.13
C LEU A 205 -7.88 -5.25 -0.50
N LEU A 206 -6.56 -5.39 -0.55
CA LEU A 206 -5.89 -6.67 -0.71
C LEU A 206 -5.15 -7.02 0.58
N ASN A 207 -5.21 -8.27 1.02
CA ASN A 207 -4.37 -8.73 2.12
C ASN A 207 -2.89 -8.92 1.68
N GLU A 208 -2.03 -9.30 2.63
CA GLU A 208 -0.62 -9.58 2.38
C GLU A 208 -0.38 -10.65 1.29
N ALA A 209 -1.35 -11.56 1.08
CA ALA A 209 -1.31 -12.57 0.03
C ALA A 209 -1.86 -12.07 -1.33
N GLY A 210 -2.19 -10.79 -1.45
CA GLY A 210 -2.79 -10.20 -2.66
C GLY A 210 -4.22 -10.64 -2.93
N ARG A 211 -4.89 -11.28 -1.96
CA ARG A 211 -6.29 -11.68 -2.08
C ARG A 211 -7.19 -10.56 -1.57
N GLU A 212 -8.37 -10.47 -2.16
CA GLU A 212 -9.35 -9.47 -1.75
C GLU A 212 -9.71 -9.62 -0.26
N ALA A 213 -9.56 -8.52 0.45
CA ALA A 213 -9.89 -8.36 1.87
C ALA A 213 -11.14 -7.49 2.06
N GLY A 214 -11.54 -6.73 1.04
CA GLY A 214 -12.76 -5.95 1.04
C GLY A 214 -12.89 -5.12 -0.23
N LEU A 215 -14.13 -4.89 -0.66
CA LEU A 215 -14.44 -4.09 -1.84
C LEU A 215 -15.51 -3.07 -1.47
N PHE A 216 -15.35 -1.82 -1.90
CA PHE A 216 -16.25 -0.74 -1.54
C PHE A 216 -16.51 0.17 -2.72
N ARG A 217 -17.73 0.73 -2.77
CA ARG A 217 -18.07 1.87 -3.64
C ARG A 217 -18.59 3.02 -2.78
N ILE A 218 -17.66 3.88 -2.38
CA ILE A 218 -17.85 4.95 -1.40
C ILE A 218 -18.38 6.19 -2.12
N GLY A 219 -19.49 6.75 -1.64
CA GLY A 219 -19.99 8.06 -2.07
C GLY A 219 -19.70 9.16 -1.04
N PRO A 220 -20.00 10.43 -1.37
CA PRO A 220 -19.70 11.57 -0.52
C PRO A 220 -20.33 11.46 0.88
N GLU A 221 -21.56 10.95 0.95
CA GLU A 221 -22.28 10.77 2.21
C GLU A 221 -21.62 9.71 3.11
N GLN A 222 -21.26 8.55 2.55
CA GLN A 222 -20.55 7.51 3.31
C GLN A 222 -19.20 8.01 3.80
N ALA A 223 -18.44 8.71 2.96
CA ALA A 223 -17.17 9.30 3.34
C ALA A 223 -17.33 10.32 4.48
N ALA A 224 -18.37 11.16 4.43
CA ALA A 224 -18.68 12.12 5.48
C ALA A 224 -19.12 11.46 6.80
N GLU A 225 -19.82 10.32 6.76
CA GLU A 225 -20.18 9.56 7.97
C GLU A 225 -18.94 9.10 8.73
N LEU A 226 -17.98 8.46 8.04
CA LEU A 226 -16.75 7.98 8.66
C LEU A 226 -15.82 9.14 9.03
N ALA A 227 -15.57 10.08 8.12
CA ALA A 227 -14.67 11.22 8.36
C ALA A 227 -15.19 12.14 9.48
N GLY A 228 -16.51 12.26 9.63
CA GLY A 228 -17.14 13.01 10.71
C GLY A 228 -17.27 12.25 12.03
N GLY A 229 -16.81 10.98 12.09
CA GLY A 229 -16.86 10.15 13.29
C GLY A 229 -18.26 9.70 13.69
N LYS A 230 -19.24 9.71 12.75
CA LYS A 230 -20.60 9.23 13.03
C LYS A 230 -20.66 7.71 13.16
N ILE A 231 -19.75 7.02 12.48
CA ILE A 231 -19.55 5.57 12.53
C ILE A 231 -18.06 5.26 12.62
N THR A 232 -17.72 4.16 13.26
CA THR A 232 -16.35 3.66 13.33
C THR A 232 -15.93 2.97 12.02
N PRO A 233 -14.62 2.80 11.75
CA PRO A 233 -14.17 2.05 10.57
C PRO A 233 -14.66 0.60 10.52
N ASP A 234 -14.78 -0.06 11.67
CA ASP A 234 -15.28 -1.44 11.75
C ASP A 234 -16.77 -1.52 11.38
N GLU A 235 -17.58 -0.60 11.91
CA GLU A 235 -19.00 -0.49 11.55
C GLU A 235 -19.17 -0.13 10.06
N PHE A 236 -18.33 0.78 9.55
CA PHE A 236 -18.31 1.13 8.13
C PHE A 236 -18.01 -0.09 7.25
N PHE A 237 -16.99 -0.87 7.63
CA PHE A 237 -16.62 -2.09 6.92
C PHE A 237 -17.82 -3.03 6.81
N LEU A 238 -18.44 -3.36 7.95
CA LEU A 238 -19.57 -4.30 7.99
C LEU A 238 -20.79 -3.78 7.20
N LYS A 239 -21.03 -2.46 7.23
CA LYS A 239 -22.20 -1.84 6.60
C LYS A 239 -22.07 -1.69 5.09
N TYR A 240 -20.86 -1.44 4.58
CA TYR A 240 -20.66 -0.99 3.20
C TYR A 240 -19.76 -1.87 2.33
N VAL A 241 -19.19 -2.94 2.89
CA VAL A 241 -18.42 -3.92 2.10
C VAL A 241 -19.31 -4.63 1.08
N LEU A 242 -18.78 -4.81 -0.13
CA LEU A 242 -19.40 -5.53 -1.23
C LEU A 242 -18.86 -6.98 -1.28
N PHE A 243 -19.73 -7.93 -1.61
CA PHE A 243 -19.43 -9.36 -1.76
C PHE A 243 -19.67 -9.84 -3.20
#